data_AF-A0A2R6RPN7-F1
#
_entry.id   AF-A0A2R6RPN7-F1
#
_cell.length_a   1.000
_cell.length_b   1.000
_cell.length_c   1.000
_cell.angle_alpha   90.00
_cell.angle_beta   90.00
_cell.angle_gamma   90.00
#
_symmetry.space_group_name_H-M   'P 1'
#
loop_
_entity.id
_entity.type
_entity.pdbx_description
1 polymer ?
#
loop_
_entity_poly.entity_id
_entity_poly.type
_entity_poly.pdbx_seq_one_letter_code
_entity_poly.pdbx_strand_id
1 'polypeptide(L)'
;MSVKRTAWVPHRYPAARRADHVDVYKSKTMGEVRVHDPYVWLERNTEETEAWTTAQEACTREYLDQNPDRQNLEDDIRKNTNYAKVHTSPMMFSRPGLTIFSSSFPLLVCVTMDGGIGITTVAFKPNPVSGT
;
A
#
# COMPACT_ATOMS: atom_id res chain seq x y z
N MET A 1 17.81 -2.98 -25.31
CA MET A 1 16.44 -3.53 -25.29
C MET A 1 15.48 -2.42 -25.69
N SER A 2 14.59 -2.66 -26.65
CA SER A 2 13.61 -1.67 -27.10
C SER A 2 12.43 -1.65 -26.12
N VAL A 3 12.30 -0.58 -25.33
CA VAL A 3 11.15 -0.41 -24.42
C VAL A 3 9.90 -0.20 -25.26
N LYS A 4 8.96 -1.16 -25.22
CA LYS A 4 7.63 -0.96 -25.81
C LYS A 4 6.84 -0.05 -24.87
N ARG A 5 6.61 1.18 -25.29
CA ARG A 5 5.75 2.11 -24.55
C ARG A 5 4.29 1.77 -24.80
N THR A 6 3.53 1.54 -23.73
CA THR A 6 2.07 1.52 -23.82
C THR A 6 1.57 2.90 -24.23
N ALA A 7 0.74 2.96 -25.27
CA ALA A 7 0.20 4.22 -25.75
C ALA A 7 -0.99 4.64 -24.90
N TRP A 8 -0.91 5.81 -24.26
CA TRP A 8 -2.05 6.40 -23.55
C TRP A 8 -3.05 6.99 -24.55
N VAL A 9 -4.34 6.70 -24.34
CA VAL A 9 -5.44 7.25 -25.15
C VAL A 9 -6.09 8.41 -24.38
N PRO A 10 -6.03 9.64 -24.92
CA PRO A 10 -6.67 10.79 -24.29
C PRO A 10 -8.18 10.64 -24.15
N HIS A 11 -8.76 11.25 -23.12
CA HIS A 11 -10.21 11.35 -22.87
C HIS A 11 -10.93 10.01 -22.58
N ARG A 12 -10.21 8.96 -22.19
CA ARG A 12 -10.77 7.68 -21.71
C ARG A 12 -10.88 7.66 -20.18
N TYR A 13 -11.60 8.62 -19.60
CA TYR A 13 -11.81 8.67 -18.15
C TYR A 13 -13.27 8.39 -17.78
N PRO A 14 -13.53 7.68 -16.67
CA PRO A 14 -14.87 7.55 -16.12
C PRO A 14 -15.51 8.91 -15.85
N ALA A 15 -16.80 9.06 -16.15
CA ALA A 15 -17.54 10.26 -15.84
C ALA A 15 -17.60 10.47 -14.32
N ALA A 16 -17.23 11.67 -13.86
CA ALA A 16 -17.32 12.06 -12.46
C ALA A 16 -18.36 13.17 -12.32
N ARG A 17 -19.35 12.96 -11.44
CA ARG A 17 -20.35 13.99 -11.13
C ARG A 17 -19.67 15.21 -10.49
N ARG A 18 -20.16 16.39 -10.82
CA ARG A 18 -19.77 17.65 -10.18
C ARG A 18 -20.96 18.17 -9.36
N ALA A 19 -20.77 18.37 -8.07
CA ALA A 19 -21.74 18.97 -7.18
C ALA A 19 -21.56 20.51 -7.15
N ASP A 20 -22.59 21.22 -6.70
CA ASP A 20 -22.56 22.69 -6.56
C ASP A 20 -22.03 23.15 -5.19
N HIS A 21 -21.26 22.30 -4.51
CA HIS A 21 -20.81 22.59 -3.15
C HIS A 21 -19.76 23.71 -3.13
N VAL A 22 -19.95 24.65 -2.21
CA VAL A 22 -19.09 25.82 -2.04
C VAL A 22 -18.83 26.04 -0.56
N ASP A 23 -17.57 26.01 -0.19
CA ASP A 23 -17.10 26.36 1.14
C ASP A 23 -16.80 27.85 1.23
N VAL A 24 -17.03 28.42 2.42
CA VAL A 24 -16.73 29.82 2.71
C VAL A 24 -15.67 29.89 3.79
N TYR A 25 -14.51 30.43 3.43
CA TYR A 25 -13.36 30.58 4.32
C TYR A 25 -13.12 32.05 4.64
N LYS A 26 -12.60 32.31 5.86
CA LYS A 26 -12.16 33.65 6.25
C LYS A 26 -10.67 33.80 5.96
N SER A 27 -10.34 34.73 5.05
CA SER A 27 -8.99 35.14 4.70
C SER A 27 -8.63 36.45 5.38
N LYS A 28 -7.44 36.51 5.98
CA LYS A 28 -6.91 37.74 6.60
C LYS A 28 -6.76 38.89 5.59
N THR A 29 -6.51 38.57 4.32
CA THR A 29 -6.22 39.56 3.27
C THR A 29 -7.45 39.90 2.43
N MET A 30 -8.37 38.94 2.26
CA MET A 30 -9.51 39.05 1.33
C MET A 30 -10.88 38.99 2.04
N GLY A 31 -10.93 38.93 3.37
CA GLY A 31 -12.19 38.85 4.11
C GLY A 31 -12.82 37.47 4.00
N GLU A 32 -13.87 37.31 3.21
CA GLU A 32 -14.52 36.03 2.95
C GLU A 32 -14.23 35.54 1.53
N VAL A 33 -13.76 34.30 1.41
CA VAL A 33 -13.41 33.65 0.14
C VAL A 33 -14.30 32.43 -0.04
N ARG A 34 -14.99 32.38 -1.18
CA ARG A 34 -15.83 31.25 -1.58
C ARG A 34 -15.02 30.30 -2.45
N VAL A 35 -14.86 29.05 -2.03
CA VAL A 35 -14.11 28.01 -2.74
C VAL A 35 -15.09 26.94 -3.20
N HIS A 36 -15.18 26.71 -4.51
CA HIS A 36 -16.06 25.69 -5.07
C HIS A 36 -15.37 24.33 -4.99
N ASP A 37 -15.97 23.39 -4.25
CA ASP A 37 -15.53 22.00 -4.20
C ASP A 37 -16.57 21.08 -4.88
N PRO A 38 -16.41 20.82 -6.20
CA PRO A 38 -17.35 19.99 -6.94
C PRO A 38 -17.32 18.51 -6.57
N TYR A 39 -16.28 18.04 -5.86
CA TYR A 39 -16.02 16.62 -5.66
C TYR A 39 -16.15 16.16 -4.20
N VAL A 40 -16.77 16.99 -3.35
CA VAL A 40 -17.07 16.69 -1.94
C VAL A 40 -17.75 15.32 -1.72
N TRP A 41 -18.49 14.82 -2.72
CA TRP A 41 -19.16 13.52 -2.63
C TRP A 41 -18.18 12.33 -2.56
N LEU A 42 -16.95 12.48 -3.07
CA LEU A 42 -15.90 11.47 -2.99
C LEU A 42 -15.35 11.29 -1.56
N GLU A 43 -15.62 12.22 -0.64
CA GLU A 43 -15.22 12.10 0.77
C GLU A 43 -16.13 11.17 1.58
N ARG A 44 -17.23 10.71 0.98
CA ARG A 44 -18.21 9.85 1.63
C ARG A 44 -18.13 8.44 1.05
N ASN A 45 -18.28 7.45 1.93
CA ASN A 45 -18.43 6.06 1.52
C ASN A 45 -19.90 5.80 1.16
N THR A 46 -20.24 6.09 -0.11
CA THR A 46 -21.55 5.86 -0.70
C THR A 46 -21.40 4.93 -1.90
N GLU A 47 -22.52 4.33 -2.34
CA GLU A 47 -22.56 3.47 -3.53
C GLU A 47 -22.06 4.20 -4.79
N GLU A 48 -22.28 5.52 -4.90
CA GLU A 48 -21.76 6.34 -6.01
C GLU A 48 -20.23 6.37 -6.01
N THR A 49 -19.61 6.58 -4.84
CA THR A 49 -18.14 6.61 -4.68
C THR A 49 -17.51 5.25 -4.95
N GLU A 50 -18.14 4.17 -4.49
CA GLU A 50 -17.67 2.81 -4.75
C GLU A 50 -17.76 2.46 -6.24
N ALA A 51 -18.89 2.78 -6.90
CA ALA A 51 -19.07 2.56 -8.33
C ALA A 51 -18.04 3.35 -9.17
N TRP A 52 -17.79 4.62 -8.80
CA TRP A 52 -16.79 5.44 -9.48
C TRP A 52 -15.36 4.91 -9.25
N THR A 53 -15.03 4.48 -8.03
CA THR A 53 -13.72 3.90 -7.71
C THR A 53 -13.48 2.61 -8.51
N THR A 54 -14.50 1.75 -8.61
CA THR A 54 -14.46 0.52 -9.41
C THR A 54 -14.24 0.83 -10.89
N ALA A 55 -14.90 1.85 -11.44
CA ALA A 55 -14.69 2.28 -12.82
C ALA A 55 -13.27 2.82 -13.06
N GLN A 56 -12.70 3.56 -12.10
CA GLN A 56 -11.32 4.05 -12.17
C GLN A 56 -10.31 2.90 -12.07
N GLU A 57 -10.54 1.93 -11.20
CA GLU A 57 -9.72 0.72 -11.10
C GLU A 57 -9.72 -0.03 -12.43
N ALA A 58 -10.89 -0.27 -13.03
CA ALA A 58 -11.02 -0.97 -14.30
C ALA A 58 -10.26 -0.24 -15.43
N CYS A 59 -10.39 1.08 -15.53
CA CYS A 59 -9.65 1.89 -16.49
C CYS A 59 -8.13 1.79 -16.29
N THR A 60 -7.67 1.80 -15.04
CA THR A 60 -6.25 1.69 -14.70
C THR A 60 -5.73 0.28 -15.02
N ARG A 61 -6.51 -0.75 -14.68
CA ARG A 61 -6.20 -2.15 -14.95
C ARG A 61 -6.07 -2.41 -16.44
N GLU A 62 -7.02 -1.93 -17.25
CA GLU A 62 -6.98 -2.01 -18.71
C GLU A 62 -5.68 -1.43 -19.28
N TYR A 63 -5.21 -0.29 -18.75
CA TYR A 63 -3.96 0.32 -19.20
C TYR A 63 -2.72 -0.50 -18.76
N LEU A 64 -2.72 -1.02 -17.53
CA LEU A 64 -1.61 -1.82 -17.01
C LEU A 64 -1.49 -3.19 -17.69
N ASP A 65 -2.61 -3.81 -18.05
CA ASP A 65 -2.66 -5.12 -18.70
C ASP A 65 -2.15 -5.09 -20.14
N GLN A 66 -2.12 -3.91 -20.77
CA GLN A 66 -1.47 -3.72 -22.07
C GLN A 66 0.06 -3.86 -22.00
N ASN A 67 0.66 -3.79 -20.81
CA ASN A 67 2.11 -3.93 -20.65
C ASN A 67 2.50 -5.41 -20.56
N PRO A 68 3.17 -5.98 -21.60
CA PRO A 68 3.57 -7.38 -21.60
C PRO A 68 4.65 -7.71 -20.57
N ASP A 69 5.44 -6.71 -20.13
CA ASP A 69 6.55 -6.91 -19.21
C ASP A 69 6.09 -6.98 -17.74
N ARG A 70 4.81 -6.73 -17.46
CA ARG A 70 4.25 -6.68 -16.10
C ARG A 70 4.46 -8.00 -15.36
N GLN A 71 4.21 -9.14 -16.02
CA GLN A 71 4.35 -10.46 -15.39
C GLN A 71 5.82 -10.78 -15.08
N ASN A 72 6.72 -10.50 -16.02
CA ASN A 72 8.15 -10.74 -15.84
C ASN A 72 8.71 -9.93 -14.66
N LEU A 73 8.31 -8.65 -14.55
CA LEU A 73 8.73 -7.80 -13.45
C LEU A 73 8.18 -8.30 -12.10
N GLU A 74 6.93 -8.75 -12.06
CA GLU A 74 6.33 -9.32 -10.86
C GLU A 74 7.09 -10.57 -10.39
N ASP A 75 7.44 -11.46 -11.31
CA ASP A 75 8.20 -12.67 -11.01
C ASP A 75 9.64 -12.38 -10.57
N ASP A 76 10.29 -11.39 -11.18
CA ASP A 76 11.63 -10.93 -10.79
C ASP A 76 11.64 -10.31 -9.39
N ILE A 77 10.66 -9.46 -9.06
CA ILE A 77 10.50 -8.88 -7.72
C ILE A 77 10.24 -9.98 -6.70
N ARG A 78 9.37 -10.95 -7.03
CA ARG A 78 9.05 -12.08 -6.15
C ARG A 78 10.29 -12.92 -5.87
N LYS A 79 11.08 -13.23 -6.92
CA LYS A 79 12.34 -13.97 -6.80
C LYS A 79 13.37 -13.20 -5.96
N ASN A 80 13.56 -11.91 -6.24
CA ASN A 80 14.53 -11.06 -5.53
C ASN A 80 14.14 -10.82 -4.06
N THR A 81 12.84 -10.84 -3.75
CA THR A 81 12.36 -10.66 -2.36
C THR A 81 12.34 -11.98 -1.57
N ASN A 82 12.46 -13.13 -2.24
CA ASN A 82 12.42 -14.45 -1.62
C ASN A 82 13.78 -14.87 -1.02
N TYR A 83 14.21 -14.16 0.02
CA TYR A 83 15.38 -14.52 0.82
C TYR A 83 15.09 -14.28 2.29
N ALA A 84 15.69 -15.10 3.16
CA ALA A 84 15.54 -14.98 4.60
C ALA A 84 16.02 -13.60 5.08
N LYS A 85 15.11 -12.82 5.69
CA LYS A 85 15.41 -11.53 6.29
C LYS A 85 15.51 -11.70 7.80
N VAL A 86 16.67 -11.38 8.35
CA VAL A 86 16.93 -11.34 9.80
C VAL A 86 17.22 -9.89 10.18
N HIS A 87 16.40 -9.33 11.06
CA HIS A 87 16.66 -8.03 11.65
C HIS A 87 17.53 -8.23 12.89
N THR A 88 18.84 -8.07 12.74
CA THR A 88 19.81 -8.39 13.80
C THR A 88 20.01 -7.27 14.81
N SER A 89 19.25 -6.17 14.76
CA SER A 89 19.34 -5.13 15.79
C SER A 89 18.82 -5.72 17.11
N PRO A 90 19.71 -6.10 18.04
CA PRO A 90 19.28 -6.78 19.23
C PRO A 90 18.61 -5.74 20.12
N MET A 91 17.35 -5.96 20.48
CA MET A 91 16.73 -5.18 21.54
C MET A 91 17.38 -5.65 22.85
N MET A 92 18.33 -4.88 23.36
CA MET A 92 19.08 -5.23 24.55
C MET A 92 18.14 -5.17 25.76
N PHE A 93 17.67 -6.34 26.21
CA PHE A 93 16.78 -6.47 27.36
C PHE A 93 17.58 -6.81 28.62
N SER A 94 17.02 -6.49 29.78
CA SER A 94 17.64 -6.60 31.10
C SER A 94 17.99 -8.03 31.58
N ARG A 95 17.77 -9.07 30.76
CA ARG A 95 18.14 -10.46 31.07
C ARG A 95 19.45 -10.83 30.39
N PRO A 96 20.56 -11.02 31.13
CA PRO A 96 21.79 -11.50 30.54
C PRO A 96 21.58 -12.90 29.95
N GLY A 97 21.81 -13.06 28.64
CA GLY A 97 21.77 -14.35 27.93
C GLY A 97 20.64 -14.54 26.91
N LEU A 98 19.64 -13.65 26.85
CA LEU A 98 18.50 -13.72 25.92
C LEU A 98 18.66 -12.71 24.79
N THR A 99 18.78 -13.19 23.54
CA THR A 99 18.77 -12.33 22.34
C THR A 99 17.47 -12.48 21.58
N ILE A 100 16.77 -11.37 21.36
CA ILE A 100 15.55 -11.35 20.55
C ILE A 100 15.88 -10.77 19.18
N PHE A 101 15.52 -11.47 18.13
CA PHE A 101 15.58 -10.97 16.76
C PHE A 101 14.28 -11.29 16.04
N SER A 102 14.06 -10.54 14.97
CA SER A 102 12.88 -10.73 14.14
C SER A 102 13.25 -11.36 12.80
N SER A 103 12.47 -12.37 12.41
CA SER A 103 12.50 -12.98 11.08
C SER A 103 11.17 -12.74 10.38
N SER A 104 11.18 -12.52 9.06
CA SER A 104 9.96 -12.15 8.34
C SER A 104 9.65 -13.16 7.24
N PHE A 105 8.64 -14.04 7.45
CA PHE A 105 7.95 -14.85 6.42
C PHE A 105 6.68 -15.52 6.99
N PRO A 106 5.46 -15.31 6.46
CA PRO A 106 4.91 -14.17 5.68
C PRO A 106 4.47 -12.98 6.56
N LEU A 107 4.61 -13.10 7.86
CA LEU A 107 4.50 -12.00 8.81
C LEU A 107 5.77 -11.96 9.68
N LEU A 108 5.95 -10.86 10.38
CA LEU A 108 7.05 -10.67 11.33
C LEU A 108 6.92 -11.69 12.48
N VAL A 109 7.90 -12.58 12.61
CA VAL A 109 8.03 -13.55 13.70
C VAL A 109 9.11 -13.06 14.66
N CYS A 110 8.81 -13.08 15.95
CA CYS A 110 9.75 -12.75 17.00
C CYS A 110 10.37 -14.04 17.55
N VAL A 111 11.69 -14.08 17.60
CA VAL A 111 12.47 -15.27 17.96
C VAL A 111 13.39 -14.95 19.11
N THR A 112 13.48 -15.86 20.08
CA THR A 112 14.43 -15.81 21.19
C THR A 112 15.56 -16.81 20.98
N MET A 113 16.80 -16.36 21.18
CA MET A 113 18.00 -17.19 21.29
C MET A 113 18.52 -17.15 22.73
N ASP A 114 18.54 -18.31 23.37
CA ASP A 114 19.17 -18.53 24.68
C ASP A 114 20.52 -19.24 24.48
N GLY A 115 21.62 -18.60 24.90
CA GLY A 115 22.94 -19.24 25.02
C GLY A 115 23.56 -19.80 23.74
N GLY A 116 24.20 -18.94 22.94
CA GLY A 116 25.03 -19.38 21.82
C GLY A 116 24.26 -19.96 20.61
N ILE A 117 24.99 -20.19 19.52
CA ILE A 117 24.45 -20.56 18.20
C ILE A 117 23.75 -21.92 18.29
N GLY A 118 22.41 -21.98 18.31
CA GLY A 118 21.72 -23.27 18.12
C GLY A 118 20.25 -23.38 18.48
N ILE A 119 19.71 -22.59 19.41
CA ILE A 119 18.31 -22.76 19.85
C ILE A 119 17.50 -21.51 19.48
N THR A 120 16.73 -21.62 18.41
CA THR A 120 15.81 -20.58 17.91
C THR A 120 14.40 -20.98 18.32
N THR A 121 13.87 -20.37 19.37
CA THR A 121 12.49 -20.60 19.81
C THR A 121 11.61 -19.49 19.26
N VAL A 122 10.53 -19.85 18.56
CA VAL A 122 9.50 -18.89 18.13
C VAL A 122 8.79 -18.38 19.38
N ALA A 123 9.06 -17.14 19.76
CA ALA A 123 8.45 -16.50 20.92
C ALA A 123 7.06 -15.95 20.57
N PHE A 124 6.91 -15.42 19.36
CA PHE A 124 5.64 -14.89 18.88
C PHE A 124 5.53 -15.06 17.36
N LYS A 125 4.48 -15.75 16.93
CA LYS A 125 4.07 -15.84 15.52
C LYS A 125 2.66 -15.26 15.41
N PRO A 126 2.50 -14.05 14.86
CA PRO A 126 1.18 -13.50 14.62
C PRO A 126 0.44 -14.33 13.55
N ASN A 127 -0.84 -14.61 13.80
CA ASN A 127 -1.67 -15.34 12.85
C ASN A 127 -1.82 -14.53 11.55
N PRO A 128 -1.91 -15.18 10.37
CA PRO A 128 -2.34 -14.47 9.18
C PRO A 128 -3.73 -13.91 9.47
N VAL A 129 -3.89 -12.59 9.39
CA VAL A 129 -5.22 -11.98 9.46
C VAL A 129 -5.92 -12.38 8.17
N SER A 130 -6.73 -13.44 8.21
CA SER A 130 -7.61 -13.81 7.11
C SER A 130 -8.67 -12.73 7.00
N GLY A 131 -8.49 -11.82 6.05
CA GLY A 131 -9.52 -10.84 5.69
C GLY A 131 -10.70 -11.56 5.03
N THR A 132 -11.87 -11.41 5.64
CA THR A 132 -13.19 -11.47 4.99
C THR A 132 -13.27 -10.54 3.79
#